data_AF-A0A355AU99-F1
#
_entry.id   AF-A0A355AU99-F1
#
_cell.length_a   1.000
_cell.length_b   1.000
_cell.length_c   1.000
_cell.angle_alpha   90.00
_cell.angle_beta   90.00
_cell.angle_gamma   90.00
#
_symmetry.space_group_name_H-M   'P 1'
#
loop_
_entity.id
_entity.type
_entity.pdbx_description
1 polymer ?
#
loop_
_entity_poly.entity_id
_entity_poly.type
_entity_poly.pdbx_seq_one_letter_code
_entity_poly.pdbx_strand_id
1 'polypeptide(L)'
;MNKPIFHSACPHDCPSTCALEIELGQDGQIDRVRGAIENSYTNGVICSKVARYSERIHHPDRLTQPLRRKGGKQSGDFEQISWESALDETADRLLKEEQRYGSEAIWPYFFAGTMGLVMRDGIDRLRHAKRYSGEHKTICTTPSFNGFIAGTGKLAGVDPREMADSDQVIIWGTNAASTQVNVMSHVLKGRQQRGARLVVVDTYNNATAKQADLFVCVRPGTDGALACGIMHVLFRDGYANWEYLTQYTDDPEGLEQHLKSRTPEWASTICGVDVATIEKLSHMIGSTPRTYFRLGYGFARQRNGAFNMHAVASIAAVTGSWLNRGGGAFHNNGDIYHWDKTLIEGLDVCDSDIRVLDQSRIGAILTGDIQDIGDGPPVTALFIQNTNPMSVAPDQNKVHEGFFRDDLFICVHEQFMTETAMVADIVLPATMFLEHDDVYQGGGHQHIILGPKIIDPPEGCRSNHEVICELAHRLGAKHQGFHMSARELIDQTLQDSGWGSLEQLEGSRWIDCQPAFEEAHYVGGFAHKDKKYHFSPDWTELEPQGFGPKDSVIPKYPDHVAVIEESTADMPFRLVTAPARHYLNSSFNETPTSIRREKQPTVMVHPEDLSAIGVHNGDEV
;
A
#
# COMPACT_ATOMS: atom_id res chain seq x y z
N MET A 1 21.99 -30.61 -17.46
CA MET A 1 20.53 -30.51 -17.72
C MET A 1 20.08 -29.18 -17.16
N ASN A 2 19.34 -28.37 -17.91
CA ASN A 2 18.80 -27.13 -17.37
C ASN A 2 17.79 -27.49 -16.26
N LYS A 3 17.90 -26.85 -15.09
CA LYS A 3 16.93 -27.02 -14.00
C LYS A 3 15.56 -26.54 -14.50
N PRO A 4 14.45 -27.20 -14.10
CA PRO A 4 13.12 -26.69 -14.42
C PRO A 4 12.95 -25.28 -13.84
N ILE A 5 12.40 -24.38 -14.64
CA ILE A 5 12.08 -23.00 -14.27
C ILE A 5 10.57 -22.90 -14.15
N PHE A 6 10.11 -22.44 -12.99
CA PHE A 6 8.70 -22.14 -12.72
C PHE A 6 8.50 -20.63 -12.71
N HIS A 7 7.28 -20.17 -13.01
CA HIS A 7 6.93 -18.76 -13.00
C HIS A 7 5.98 -18.45 -11.84
N SER A 8 6.16 -17.29 -11.22
CA SER A 8 5.33 -16.85 -10.09
C SER A 8 5.32 -15.33 -9.95
N ALA A 9 4.64 -14.81 -8.94
CA ALA A 9 4.56 -13.40 -8.61
C ALA A 9 5.10 -13.15 -7.19
N CYS A 10 5.82 -12.05 -7.00
CA CYS A 10 6.17 -11.60 -5.65
C CYS A 10 4.91 -11.10 -4.91
N PRO A 11 4.60 -11.64 -3.72
CA PRO A 11 3.32 -11.40 -3.04
C PRO A 11 3.31 -10.20 -2.10
N HIS A 12 4.45 -9.52 -1.93
CA HIS A 12 4.66 -8.61 -0.82
C HIS A 12 4.08 -7.22 -1.07
N ASP A 13 3.81 -6.47 0.02
CA ASP A 13 3.35 -5.08 0.04
C ASP A 13 4.36 -4.11 -0.62
N CYS A 14 4.39 -4.14 -1.95
CA CYS A 14 5.21 -3.31 -2.80
C CYS A 14 4.46 -3.12 -4.13
N PRO A 15 4.47 -1.91 -4.72
CA PRO A 15 3.79 -1.70 -6.00
C PRO A 15 4.33 -2.57 -7.16
N SER A 16 5.52 -3.18 -7.01
CA SER A 16 6.21 -3.82 -8.12
C SER A 16 5.69 -5.20 -8.52
N THR A 17 4.97 -5.91 -7.63
CA THR A 17 4.46 -7.29 -7.82
C THR A 17 5.32 -8.09 -8.81
N CYS A 18 6.60 -8.27 -8.45
CA CYS A 18 7.61 -8.65 -9.44
C CYS A 18 7.25 -9.98 -10.12
N ALA A 19 7.37 -10.07 -11.44
CA ALA A 19 7.31 -11.34 -12.16
C ALA A 19 8.56 -12.15 -11.85
N LEU A 20 8.41 -13.39 -11.38
CA LEU A 20 9.49 -14.23 -10.87
C LEU A 20 9.73 -15.46 -11.74
N GLU A 21 10.98 -15.91 -11.73
CA GLU A 21 11.44 -17.22 -12.18
C GLU A 21 12.03 -17.96 -10.98
N ILE A 22 11.54 -19.17 -10.73
CA ILE A 22 11.92 -20.01 -9.59
C ILE A 22 12.63 -21.25 -10.12
N GLU A 23 13.86 -21.46 -9.66
CA GLU A 23 14.62 -22.68 -9.93
C GLU A 23 14.61 -23.57 -8.68
N LEU A 24 14.22 -24.83 -8.86
CA LEU A 24 14.25 -25.84 -7.80
C LEU A 24 15.54 -26.67 -7.84
N GLY A 25 16.02 -27.05 -6.66
CA GLY A 25 17.06 -28.04 -6.44
C GLY A 25 16.58 -29.46 -6.73
N GLN A 26 17.50 -30.42 -6.65
CA GLN A 26 17.17 -31.86 -6.82
C GLN A 26 16.31 -32.41 -5.68
N ASP A 27 16.37 -31.75 -4.52
CA ASP A 27 15.59 -32.01 -3.31
C ASP A 27 14.20 -31.36 -3.33
N GLY A 28 13.83 -30.69 -4.43
CA GLY A 28 12.56 -29.96 -4.55
C GLY A 28 12.54 -28.62 -3.82
N GLN A 29 13.65 -28.22 -3.17
CA GLN A 29 13.74 -26.96 -2.46
C GLN A 29 14.10 -25.81 -3.40
N ILE A 30 13.77 -24.58 -3.04
CA ILE A 30 14.18 -23.39 -3.80
C ILE A 30 15.70 -23.25 -3.80
N ASP A 31 16.30 -23.31 -4.99
CA ASP A 31 17.71 -23.02 -5.20
C ASP A 31 17.93 -21.54 -5.51
N ARG A 32 17.10 -20.98 -6.41
CA ARG A 32 17.25 -19.59 -6.84
C ARG A 32 15.93 -18.93 -7.23
N VAL A 33 15.83 -17.64 -6.92
CA VAL A 33 14.75 -16.75 -7.36
C VAL A 33 15.35 -15.65 -8.23
N ARG A 34 14.78 -15.42 -9.41
CA ARG A 34 15.15 -14.35 -10.34
C ARG A 34 13.90 -13.59 -10.78
N GLY A 35 14.08 -12.39 -11.36
CA GLY A 35 13.00 -11.73 -12.08
C GLY A 35 12.87 -12.31 -13.48
N ALA A 36 11.65 -12.39 -14.00
CA ALA A 36 11.39 -12.76 -15.39
C ALA A 36 11.84 -11.62 -16.33
N ILE A 37 12.79 -11.91 -17.22
CA ILE A 37 13.36 -10.90 -18.13
C ILE A 37 12.33 -10.41 -19.18
N GLU A 38 11.38 -11.27 -19.54
CA GLU A 38 10.39 -10.98 -20.58
C GLU A 38 9.26 -10.06 -20.11
N ASN A 39 9.08 -9.88 -18.79
CA ASN A 39 8.07 -8.97 -18.27
C ASN A 39 8.51 -7.53 -18.53
N SER A 40 7.72 -6.78 -19.30
CA SER A 40 8.12 -5.47 -19.86
C SER A 40 8.39 -4.38 -18.80
N TYR A 41 7.79 -4.50 -17.62
CA TYR A 41 7.99 -3.53 -16.54
C TYR A 41 9.10 -3.97 -15.59
N THR A 42 9.00 -5.17 -15.03
CA THR A 42 9.95 -5.63 -14.01
C THR A 42 11.30 -5.98 -14.64
N ASN A 43 11.28 -6.45 -15.89
CA ASN A 43 12.42 -6.62 -16.80
C ASN A 43 13.61 -7.32 -16.12
N GLY A 44 13.33 -8.44 -15.45
CA GLY A 44 14.33 -9.23 -14.74
C GLY A 44 14.82 -8.67 -13.40
N VAL A 45 14.40 -7.47 -13.01
CA VAL A 45 14.87 -6.80 -11.80
C VAL A 45 13.97 -7.12 -10.60
N ILE A 46 14.58 -7.67 -9.55
CA ILE A 46 13.93 -7.94 -8.25
C ILE A 46 14.79 -7.39 -7.12
N CYS A 47 14.15 -7.11 -5.97
CA CYS A 47 14.88 -6.63 -4.80
C CYS A 47 15.64 -7.77 -4.10
N SER A 48 16.62 -7.40 -3.27
CA SER A 48 17.44 -8.36 -2.51
C SER A 48 16.65 -9.23 -1.53
N LYS A 49 15.47 -8.78 -1.10
CA LYS A 49 14.60 -9.50 -0.15
C LYS A 49 14.07 -10.78 -0.81
N VAL A 50 13.49 -10.61 -2.00
CA VAL A 50 12.89 -11.71 -2.78
C VAL A 50 13.95 -12.56 -3.47
N ALA A 51 15.05 -11.96 -3.92
CA ALA A 51 16.17 -12.73 -4.50
C ALA A 51 16.77 -13.77 -3.54
N ARG A 52 16.53 -13.62 -2.23
CA ARG A 52 17.00 -14.51 -1.15
C ARG A 52 15.83 -15.17 -0.43
N TYR A 53 14.68 -15.32 -1.07
CA TYR A 53 13.49 -15.85 -0.41
C TYR A 53 13.68 -17.26 0.16
N SER A 54 14.65 -18.03 -0.34
CA SER A 54 15.07 -19.30 0.24
C SER A 54 15.50 -19.19 1.70
N GLU A 55 16.07 -18.05 2.15
CA GLU A 55 16.40 -17.81 3.56
C GLU A 55 15.16 -17.74 4.45
N ARG A 56 14.00 -17.40 3.88
CA ARG A 56 12.74 -17.17 4.61
C ARG A 56 11.81 -18.37 4.56
N ILE A 57 11.54 -18.91 3.37
CA ILE A 57 10.57 -20.01 3.23
C ILE A 57 11.05 -21.30 3.91
N HIS A 58 12.37 -21.50 3.96
CA HIS A 58 13.03 -22.64 4.62
C HIS A 58 13.53 -22.30 6.03
N HIS A 59 13.08 -21.18 6.60
CA HIS A 59 13.56 -20.74 7.90
C HIS A 59 13.16 -21.75 9.01
N PRO A 60 14.08 -22.13 9.91
CA PRO A 60 13.80 -23.14 10.94
C PRO A 60 12.73 -22.70 11.96
N ASP A 61 12.63 -21.39 12.22
CA ASP A 61 11.69 -20.84 13.22
C ASP A 61 10.28 -20.61 12.66
N ARG A 62 9.99 -21.15 11.48
CA ARG A 62 8.67 -21.04 10.87
C ARG A 62 7.63 -21.80 11.70
N LEU A 63 6.45 -21.22 11.86
CA LEU A 63 5.32 -21.90 12.48
C LEU A 63 4.87 -23.07 11.59
N THR A 64 4.84 -24.28 12.16
CA THR A 64 4.43 -25.51 11.46
C THR A 64 3.32 -26.28 12.17
N GLN A 65 2.97 -25.89 13.39
CA GLN A 65 1.94 -26.56 14.20
C GLN A 65 1.01 -25.52 14.83
N PRO A 66 -0.30 -25.80 14.95
CA PRO A 66 -1.21 -24.96 15.72
C PRO A 66 -0.81 -24.87 17.20
N LEU A 67 -0.95 -23.69 17.78
CA LEU A 67 -0.58 -23.41 19.16
C LEU A 67 -1.76 -22.81 19.93
N ARG A 68 -1.91 -23.22 21.19
CA ARG A 68 -2.80 -22.60 22.17
C ARG A 68 -1.98 -21.92 23.26
N ARG A 69 -2.32 -20.69 23.62
CA ARG A 69 -1.66 -19.97 24.71
C ARG A 69 -1.96 -20.60 26.07
N LYS A 70 -0.95 -20.63 26.93
CA LYS A 70 -1.04 -20.97 28.36
C LYS A 70 -0.92 -19.71 29.20
N GLY A 71 -1.93 -19.43 30.02
CA GLY A 71 -1.93 -18.26 30.92
C GLY A 71 -2.39 -16.96 30.27
N GLY A 72 -2.00 -15.84 30.88
CA GLY A 72 -2.42 -14.49 30.47
C GLY A 72 -1.81 -14.06 29.12
N LYS A 73 -2.31 -12.96 28.56
CA LYS A 73 -1.90 -12.44 27.24
C LYS A 73 -0.39 -12.17 27.09
N GLN A 74 0.30 -11.94 28.21
CA GLN A 74 1.72 -11.60 28.26
C GLN A 74 2.64 -12.78 28.65
N SER A 75 2.11 -14.00 28.80
CA SER A 75 2.94 -15.14 29.24
C SER A 75 3.99 -15.53 28.20
N GLY A 76 3.64 -15.47 26.91
CA GLY A 76 4.44 -16.03 25.82
C GLY A 76 4.53 -17.55 25.85
N ASP A 77 3.76 -18.22 26.71
CA ASP A 77 3.76 -19.68 26.85
C ASP A 77 2.69 -20.30 25.94
N PHE A 78 3.05 -21.35 25.20
CA PHE A 78 2.16 -22.04 24.27
C PHE A 78 2.24 -23.56 24.41
N GLU A 79 1.16 -24.25 24.06
CA GLU A 79 1.15 -25.69 23.79
C GLU A 79 0.73 -26.00 22.37
N GLN A 80 1.31 -27.05 21.80
CA GLN A 80 0.88 -27.58 20.52
C GLN A 80 -0.48 -28.27 20.68
N ILE A 81 -1.37 -28.01 19.73
CA ILE A 81 -2.68 -28.65 19.63
C ILE A 81 -2.91 -29.13 18.19
N SER A 82 -3.87 -30.03 18.00
CA SER A 82 -4.24 -30.48 16.65
C SER A 82 -4.96 -29.35 15.89
N TRP A 83 -4.91 -29.42 14.57
CA TRP A 83 -5.70 -28.53 13.71
C TRP A 83 -7.19 -28.57 14.00
N GLU A 84 -7.74 -29.77 14.24
CA GLU A 84 -9.16 -29.91 14.57
C GLU A 84 -9.49 -29.16 15.86
N SER A 85 -8.72 -29.37 16.94
CA SER A 85 -8.94 -28.66 18.20
C SER A 85 -8.77 -27.15 18.06
N ALA A 86 -7.81 -26.69 17.25
CA ALA A 86 -7.58 -25.25 17.05
C ALA A 86 -8.74 -24.57 16.31
N LEU A 87 -9.25 -25.23 15.25
CA LEU A 87 -10.38 -24.73 14.46
C LEU A 87 -11.69 -24.81 15.25
N ASP A 88 -11.92 -25.90 15.98
CA ASP A 88 -13.11 -26.08 16.82
C ASP A 88 -13.14 -25.04 17.94
N GLU A 89 -12.02 -24.83 18.64
CA GLU A 89 -11.94 -23.81 19.70
C GLU A 89 -12.12 -22.40 19.15
N THR A 90 -11.52 -22.09 18.00
CA THR A 90 -11.72 -20.80 17.33
C THR A 90 -13.19 -20.60 16.99
N ALA A 91 -13.83 -21.56 16.31
CA ALA A 91 -15.23 -21.47 15.92
C ALA A 91 -16.16 -21.37 17.14
N ASP A 92 -15.93 -22.17 18.18
CA ASP A 92 -16.68 -22.14 19.44
C ASP A 92 -16.59 -20.79 20.14
N ARG A 93 -15.39 -20.19 20.19
CA ARG A 93 -15.19 -18.87 20.78
C ARG A 93 -15.91 -17.80 19.99
N LEU A 94 -15.79 -17.80 18.66
CA LEU A 94 -16.52 -16.86 17.79
C LEU A 94 -18.03 -17.01 17.97
N LEU A 95 -18.60 -18.22 17.94
CA LEU A 95 -20.03 -18.44 18.14
C LEU A 95 -20.53 -17.98 19.53
N LYS A 96 -19.72 -18.16 20.57
CA LYS A 96 -20.06 -17.69 21.93
C LYS A 96 -20.08 -16.16 22.01
N GLU A 97 -19.10 -15.48 21.43
CA GLU A 97 -19.06 -14.02 21.39
C GLU A 97 -20.21 -13.47 20.53
N GLU A 98 -20.48 -14.08 19.37
CA GLU A 98 -21.63 -13.76 18.51
C GLU A 98 -22.95 -13.91 19.26
N GLN A 99 -23.15 -15.00 20.00
CA GLN A 99 -24.37 -15.23 20.80
C GLN A 99 -24.54 -14.19 21.91
N ARG A 100 -23.43 -13.72 22.50
CA ARG A 100 -23.44 -12.82 23.67
C ARG A 100 -23.57 -11.35 23.30
N TYR A 101 -22.88 -10.92 22.25
CA TYR A 101 -22.74 -9.50 21.90
C TYR A 101 -23.23 -9.16 20.48
N GLY A 102 -23.61 -10.15 19.69
CA GLY A 102 -23.96 -9.99 18.27
C GLY A 102 -22.76 -10.19 17.35
N SER A 103 -23.04 -10.39 16.05
CA SER A 103 -22.01 -10.69 15.03
C SER A 103 -20.97 -9.58 14.88
N GLU A 104 -21.39 -8.32 15.10
CA GLU A 104 -20.51 -7.17 15.02
C GLU A 104 -19.44 -7.14 16.13
N ALA A 105 -19.56 -7.92 17.21
CA ALA A 105 -18.48 -8.02 18.21
C ALA A 105 -17.23 -8.76 17.71
N ILE A 106 -17.34 -9.43 16.57
CA ILE A 106 -16.24 -10.14 15.90
C ILE A 106 -15.68 -9.25 14.80
N TRP A 107 -14.36 -9.10 14.76
CA TRP A 107 -13.67 -8.32 13.75
C TRP A 107 -12.54 -9.13 13.08
N PRO A 108 -12.76 -9.60 11.84
CA PRO A 108 -11.70 -10.04 10.97
C PRO A 108 -10.79 -8.85 10.61
N TYR A 109 -9.49 -8.95 10.91
CA TYR A 109 -8.53 -7.84 10.77
C TYR A 109 -7.35 -8.28 9.89
N PHE A 110 -7.17 -7.65 8.73
CA PHE A 110 -6.20 -8.12 7.74
C PHE A 110 -5.67 -7.01 6.84
N PHE A 111 -4.46 -7.18 6.30
CA PHE A 111 -3.93 -6.22 5.33
C PHE A 111 -2.94 -6.86 4.37
N ALA A 112 -1.73 -6.30 4.25
CA ALA A 112 -0.86 -6.45 3.09
C ALA A 112 0.33 -7.41 3.27
N GLY A 113 0.35 -8.28 4.29
CA GLY A 113 1.43 -9.28 4.48
C GLY A 113 1.60 -10.22 3.28
N THR A 114 0.49 -10.56 2.64
CA THR A 114 0.37 -11.22 1.33
C THR A 114 -0.67 -10.46 0.52
N MET A 115 -0.37 -10.14 -0.74
CA MET A 115 -1.17 -9.25 -1.61
C MET A 115 -1.96 -9.96 -2.70
N GLY A 116 -1.93 -11.29 -2.75
CA GLY A 116 -2.72 -12.05 -3.71
C GLY A 116 -4.21 -11.98 -3.37
N LEU A 117 -5.07 -11.95 -4.39
CA LEU A 117 -6.48 -11.62 -4.23
C LEU A 117 -7.22 -12.68 -3.41
N VAL A 118 -6.95 -13.97 -3.64
CA VAL A 118 -7.64 -15.05 -2.92
C VAL A 118 -7.16 -15.13 -1.48
N MET A 119 -5.83 -15.11 -1.26
CA MET A 119 -5.28 -15.30 0.08
C MET A 119 -5.44 -14.07 0.97
N ARG A 120 -5.50 -12.87 0.38
CA ARG A 120 -5.74 -11.64 1.14
C ARG A 120 -7.22 -11.40 1.37
N ASP A 121 -7.99 -11.29 0.29
CA ASP A 121 -9.35 -10.74 0.32
C ASP A 121 -10.42 -11.80 0.63
N GLY A 122 -10.10 -13.09 0.53
CA GLY A 122 -11.04 -14.19 0.82
C GLY A 122 -11.67 -14.17 2.21
N ILE A 123 -11.05 -13.48 3.18
CA ILE A 123 -11.57 -13.31 4.54
C ILE A 123 -12.85 -12.47 4.58
N ASP A 124 -13.02 -11.53 3.64
CA ASP A 124 -14.24 -10.73 3.50
C ASP A 124 -15.45 -11.62 3.18
N ARG A 125 -15.26 -12.75 2.49
CA ARG A 125 -16.35 -13.70 2.22
C ARG A 125 -16.92 -14.30 3.49
N LEU A 126 -16.07 -14.70 4.43
CA LEU A 126 -16.52 -15.16 5.75
C LEU A 126 -17.20 -14.02 6.50
N ARG A 127 -16.60 -12.83 6.46
CA ARG A 127 -17.14 -11.63 7.10
C ARG A 127 -18.55 -11.29 6.62
N HIS A 128 -18.78 -11.23 5.31
CA HIS A 128 -20.10 -10.95 4.73
C HIS A 128 -21.11 -12.04 5.09
N ALA A 129 -20.76 -13.31 4.86
CA ALA A 129 -21.66 -14.44 5.13
C ALA A 129 -22.05 -14.55 6.61
N LYS A 130 -21.20 -14.06 7.53
CA LYS A 130 -21.45 -14.06 8.98
C LYS A 130 -21.84 -12.71 9.55
N ARG A 131 -21.89 -11.65 8.72
CA ARG A 131 -22.23 -10.28 9.13
C ARG A 131 -21.31 -9.75 10.25
N TYR A 132 -20.03 -10.09 10.18
CA TYR A 132 -18.99 -9.60 11.10
C TYR A 132 -18.56 -8.17 10.74
N SER A 133 -17.95 -7.46 11.69
CA SER A 133 -17.50 -6.08 11.49
C SER A 133 -16.59 -5.96 10.28
N GLY A 134 -16.85 -4.94 9.46
CA GLY A 134 -16.02 -4.49 8.35
C GLY A 134 -14.75 -3.78 8.81
N GLU A 135 -13.82 -3.63 7.88
CA GLU A 135 -12.60 -2.86 8.07
C GLU A 135 -12.46 -1.78 6.99
N HIS A 136 -12.24 -0.54 7.41
CA HIS A 136 -11.79 0.53 6.53
C HIS A 136 -10.25 0.54 6.50
N LYS A 137 -9.67 0.17 5.34
CA LYS A 137 -8.24 -0.13 5.12
C LYS A 137 -7.38 1.15 4.99
N THR A 138 -7.30 1.95 6.05
CA THR A 138 -6.74 3.32 6.02
C THR A 138 -5.22 3.43 6.19
N ILE A 139 -4.55 2.37 6.66
CA ILE A 139 -3.17 2.46 7.17
C ILE A 139 -2.13 2.86 6.10
N CYS A 140 -2.40 2.58 4.83
CA CYS A 140 -1.44 2.73 3.74
C CYS A 140 -1.91 3.61 2.59
N THR A 141 -3.09 3.34 2.03
CA THR A 141 -3.44 3.76 0.66
C THR A 141 -4.54 4.81 0.56
N THR A 142 -5.51 4.82 1.48
CA THR A 142 -6.74 5.63 1.34
C THR A 142 -6.46 7.12 1.07
N PRO A 143 -5.58 7.82 1.82
CA PRO A 143 -5.33 9.23 1.56
C PRO A 143 -4.75 9.48 0.16
N SER A 144 -3.79 8.67 -0.28
CA SER A 144 -3.15 8.85 -1.59
C SER A 144 -4.09 8.49 -2.74
N PHE A 145 -4.95 7.48 -2.56
CA PHE A 145 -5.94 7.11 -3.57
C PHE A 145 -6.98 8.21 -3.75
N ASN A 146 -7.59 8.66 -2.65
CA ASN A 146 -8.61 9.70 -2.70
C ASN A 146 -8.06 11.00 -3.31
N GLY A 147 -6.84 11.41 -2.94
CA GLY A 147 -6.22 12.60 -3.53
C GLY A 147 -5.93 12.50 -5.02
N PHE A 148 -5.55 11.32 -5.51
CA PHE A 148 -5.34 11.10 -6.95
C PHE A 148 -6.66 11.07 -7.71
N ILE A 149 -7.64 10.30 -7.21
CA ILE A 149 -9.00 10.16 -7.77
C ILE A 149 -9.72 11.50 -7.80
N ALA A 150 -9.55 12.36 -6.78
CA ALA A 150 -10.13 13.70 -6.75
C ALA A 150 -9.85 14.47 -8.04
N GLY A 151 -8.62 14.39 -8.54
CA GLY A 151 -8.26 15.00 -9.82
C GLY A 151 -8.77 14.22 -11.03
N THR A 152 -8.47 12.92 -11.10
CA THR A 152 -8.58 12.13 -12.34
C THR A 152 -9.94 11.44 -12.53
N GLY A 153 -10.73 11.29 -11.47
CA GLY A 153 -12.01 10.55 -11.43
C GLY A 153 -11.87 9.02 -11.34
N LYS A 154 -10.64 8.48 -11.43
CA LYS A 154 -10.33 7.05 -11.25
C LYS A 154 -8.89 6.85 -10.81
N LEU A 155 -8.59 5.74 -10.15
CA LEU A 155 -7.25 5.32 -9.75
C LEU A 155 -6.49 4.70 -10.94
N ALA A 156 -6.23 5.51 -11.96
CA ALA A 156 -5.40 5.15 -13.10
C ALA A 156 -4.63 6.37 -13.65
N GLY A 157 -3.37 6.16 -14.01
CA GLY A 157 -2.51 7.14 -14.66
C GLY A 157 -1.82 6.57 -15.90
N VAL A 158 -0.81 7.29 -16.38
CA VAL A 158 -0.05 6.94 -17.59
C VAL A 158 0.71 5.61 -17.45
N ASP A 159 1.18 5.05 -18.57
CA ASP A 159 2.00 3.84 -18.58
C ASP A 159 3.27 4.04 -17.74
N PRO A 160 3.52 3.23 -16.69
CA PRO A 160 4.73 3.36 -15.90
C PRO A 160 6.03 3.02 -16.64
N ARG A 161 5.96 2.37 -17.80
CA ARG A 161 7.13 2.16 -18.69
C ARG A 161 7.54 3.43 -19.43
N GLU A 162 6.65 4.41 -19.57
CA GLU A 162 6.93 5.67 -20.27
C GLU A 162 7.92 6.60 -19.53
N MET A 163 8.31 6.26 -18.30
CA MET A 163 9.49 6.87 -17.66
C MET A 163 10.74 6.75 -18.54
N ALA A 164 10.85 5.68 -19.35
CA ALA A 164 11.94 5.52 -20.32
C ALA A 164 11.83 6.46 -21.54
N ASP A 165 10.63 6.99 -21.82
CA ASP A 165 10.33 7.90 -22.93
C ASP A 165 10.32 9.38 -22.52
N SER A 166 10.53 9.66 -21.22
CA SER A 166 10.46 11.00 -20.62
C SER A 166 11.73 11.83 -20.88
N ASP A 167 11.60 13.16 -20.90
CA ASP A 167 12.75 14.09 -20.90
C ASP A 167 13.05 14.62 -19.48
N GLN A 168 12.09 14.47 -18.57
CA GLN A 168 12.24 14.73 -17.16
C GLN A 168 11.35 13.76 -16.36
N VAL A 169 11.90 13.16 -15.31
CA VAL A 169 11.12 12.37 -14.35
C VAL A 169 11.20 13.04 -12.98
N ILE A 170 10.04 13.30 -12.39
CA ILE A 170 9.88 13.80 -11.04
C ILE A 170 9.42 12.66 -10.16
N ILE A 171 10.28 12.25 -9.23
CA ILE A 171 9.94 11.27 -8.20
C ILE A 171 9.56 12.05 -6.94
N TRP A 172 8.29 11.98 -6.54
CA TRP A 172 7.77 12.74 -5.40
C TRP A 172 7.40 11.82 -4.23
N GLY A 173 8.04 12.01 -3.07
CA GLY A 173 7.75 11.30 -1.82
C GLY A 173 7.95 9.78 -1.89
N THR A 174 9.00 9.32 -2.58
CA THR A 174 9.35 7.89 -2.64
C THR A 174 10.85 7.62 -2.76
N ASN A 175 11.35 6.76 -1.89
CA ASN A 175 12.68 6.16 -1.97
C ASN A 175 12.68 4.93 -2.90
N ALA A 176 12.39 5.15 -4.19
CA ALA A 176 12.33 4.12 -5.23
C ALA A 176 13.54 3.15 -5.25
N ALA A 177 14.75 3.63 -4.96
CA ALA A 177 15.95 2.79 -4.88
C ALA A 177 15.88 1.70 -3.78
N SER A 178 15.00 1.87 -2.79
CA SER A 178 14.81 0.92 -1.67
C SER A 178 13.44 0.23 -1.71
N THR A 179 12.40 0.91 -2.19
CA THR A 179 11.00 0.45 -2.10
C THR A 179 10.37 0.03 -3.42
N GLN A 180 10.92 0.44 -4.57
CA GLN A 180 10.39 0.12 -5.89
C GLN A 180 11.50 0.14 -6.96
N VAL A 181 12.46 -0.79 -6.85
CA VAL A 181 13.71 -0.77 -7.63
C VAL A 181 13.51 -0.70 -9.15
N ASN A 182 12.38 -1.21 -9.66
CA ASN A 182 12.04 -1.19 -11.08
C ASN A 182 11.82 0.23 -11.62
N VAL A 183 11.35 1.18 -10.79
CA VAL A 183 11.25 2.61 -11.16
C VAL A 183 12.61 3.15 -11.56
N MET A 184 13.64 2.85 -10.77
CA MET A 184 15.00 3.32 -11.07
C MET A 184 15.53 2.72 -12.38
N SER A 185 15.20 1.47 -12.70
CA SER A 185 15.56 0.86 -13.99
C SER A 185 14.98 1.63 -15.17
N HIS A 186 13.71 2.02 -15.12
CA HIS A 186 13.07 2.81 -16.19
C HIS A 186 13.59 4.24 -16.26
N VAL A 187 13.82 4.88 -15.11
CA VAL A 187 14.45 6.21 -15.07
C VAL A 187 15.84 6.16 -15.71
N LEU A 188 16.70 5.22 -15.32
CA LEU A 188 18.04 5.08 -15.89
C LEU A 188 18.00 4.82 -17.40
N LYS A 189 17.01 4.05 -17.88
CA LYS A 189 16.78 3.86 -19.32
C LYS A 189 16.43 5.18 -20.01
N GLY A 190 15.53 5.98 -19.44
CA GLY A 190 15.21 7.31 -19.96
C GLY A 190 16.43 8.26 -19.97
N ARG A 191 17.24 8.24 -18.91
CA ARG A 191 18.50 8.98 -18.84
C ARG A 191 19.46 8.57 -19.96
N GLN A 192 19.63 7.27 -20.18
CA GLN A 192 20.54 6.74 -21.20
C GLN A 192 20.05 7.02 -22.63
N GLN A 193 18.75 6.88 -22.89
CA GLN A 193 18.19 6.94 -24.23
C GLN A 193 17.85 8.38 -24.67
N ARG A 194 17.54 9.26 -23.72
CA ARG A 194 17.00 10.60 -23.98
C ARG A 194 17.74 11.73 -23.27
N GLY A 195 18.67 11.41 -22.37
CA GLY A 195 19.29 12.42 -21.50
C GLY A 195 18.31 12.98 -20.47
N ALA A 196 17.30 12.19 -20.07
CA ALA A 196 16.29 12.61 -19.12
C ALA A 196 16.90 13.15 -17.82
N ARG A 197 16.31 14.21 -17.26
CA ARG A 197 16.66 14.73 -15.93
C ARG A 197 15.86 14.00 -14.86
N LEU A 198 16.48 13.69 -13.73
CA LEU A 198 15.81 13.16 -12.55
C LEU A 198 15.71 14.25 -11.47
N VAL A 199 14.49 14.60 -11.08
CA VAL A 199 14.21 15.42 -9.90
C VAL A 199 13.62 14.53 -8.82
N VAL A 200 14.06 14.73 -7.58
CA VAL A 200 13.50 14.03 -6.41
C VAL A 200 13.01 15.07 -5.42
N VAL A 201 11.74 14.96 -5.03
CA VAL A 201 11.14 15.74 -3.94
C VAL A 201 10.90 14.79 -2.77
N ASP A 202 11.57 15.02 -1.64
CA ASP A 202 11.46 14.17 -0.46
C ASP A 202 11.87 14.96 0.80
N THR A 203 11.75 14.36 1.97
CA THR A 203 12.02 14.99 3.27
C THR A 203 13.47 14.83 3.75
N TYR A 204 14.25 13.96 3.10
CA TYR A 204 15.66 13.75 3.40
C TYR A 204 16.42 13.18 2.18
N ASN A 205 17.74 13.31 2.19
CA ASN A 205 18.62 12.88 1.08
C ASN A 205 18.82 11.35 1.03
N ASN A 206 17.76 10.64 0.64
CA ASN A 206 17.72 9.19 0.54
C ASN A 206 18.48 8.62 -0.67
N ALA A 207 18.45 7.29 -0.85
CA ALA A 207 19.20 6.61 -1.91
C ALA A 207 18.75 6.97 -3.35
N THR A 208 17.50 7.37 -3.52
CA THR A 208 16.99 7.91 -4.79
C THR A 208 17.47 9.35 -5.00
N ALA A 209 17.35 10.20 -3.97
CA ALA A 209 17.77 11.60 -4.02
C ALA A 209 19.26 11.77 -4.36
N LYS A 210 20.13 10.88 -3.89
CA LYS A 210 21.57 10.86 -4.22
C LYS A 210 21.88 10.66 -5.71
N GLN A 211 20.91 10.20 -6.51
CA GLN A 211 21.04 10.00 -7.96
C GLN A 211 20.37 11.13 -8.77
N ALA A 212 19.72 12.08 -8.09
CA ALA A 212 18.97 13.14 -8.74
C ALA A 212 19.88 14.25 -9.28
N ASP A 213 19.46 14.88 -10.38
CA ASP A 213 20.05 16.12 -10.89
C ASP A 213 19.61 17.32 -10.04
N LEU A 214 18.44 17.23 -9.40
CA LEU A 214 17.93 18.18 -8.41
C LEU A 214 17.22 17.40 -7.29
N PHE A 215 17.66 17.61 -6.05
CA PHE A 215 16.94 17.18 -4.85
C PHE A 215 16.27 18.40 -4.21
N VAL A 216 14.97 18.28 -3.94
CA VAL A 216 14.18 19.29 -3.24
C VAL A 216 13.77 18.72 -1.89
N CYS A 217 14.39 19.25 -0.84
CA CYS A 217 14.14 18.81 0.54
C CYS A 217 12.95 19.56 1.13
N VAL A 218 11.78 18.93 1.14
CA VAL A 218 10.53 19.54 1.63
C VAL A 218 10.32 19.22 3.11
N ARG A 219 9.76 20.16 3.88
CA ARG A 219 9.34 19.90 5.26
C ARG A 219 8.20 18.86 5.27
N PRO A 220 8.24 17.81 6.12
CA PRO A 220 7.19 16.79 6.14
C PRO A 220 5.78 17.39 6.29
N GLY A 221 4.87 17.01 5.39
CA GLY A 221 3.46 17.43 5.41
C GLY A 221 3.15 18.74 4.70
N THR A 222 4.12 19.33 4.02
CA THR A 222 3.99 20.67 3.40
C THR A 222 4.07 20.65 1.88
N ASP A 223 3.97 19.46 1.29
CA ASP A 223 4.03 19.23 -0.16
C ASP A 223 2.98 20.02 -0.94
N GLY A 224 1.77 20.18 -0.40
CA GLY A 224 0.73 21.03 -0.99
C GLY A 224 1.20 22.49 -1.15
N ALA A 225 1.96 23.04 -0.19
CA ALA A 225 2.48 24.40 -0.31
C ALA A 225 3.52 24.52 -1.42
N LEU A 226 4.43 23.54 -1.52
CA LEU A 226 5.40 23.48 -2.62
C LEU A 226 4.69 23.37 -3.98
N ALA A 227 3.69 22.50 -4.10
CA ALA A 227 2.92 22.33 -5.33
C ALA A 227 2.19 23.62 -5.75
N CYS A 228 1.55 24.32 -4.81
CA CYS A 228 0.89 25.60 -5.10
C CYS A 228 1.89 26.68 -5.50
N GLY A 229 3.06 26.77 -4.84
CA GLY A 229 4.14 27.67 -5.23
C GLY A 229 4.67 27.39 -6.63
N ILE A 230 4.77 26.11 -7.01
CA ILE A 230 5.14 25.71 -8.38
C ILE A 230 4.08 26.16 -9.38
N MET A 231 2.81 25.80 -9.15
CA MET A 231 1.72 26.17 -10.06
C MET A 231 1.54 27.68 -10.18
N HIS A 232 1.74 28.43 -9.10
CA HIS A 232 1.78 29.90 -9.15
C HIS A 232 2.79 30.40 -10.18
N VAL A 233 4.04 29.91 -10.15
CA VAL A 233 5.08 30.30 -11.11
C VAL A 233 4.70 29.87 -12.52
N LEU A 234 4.11 28.68 -12.69
CA LEU A 234 3.67 28.20 -14.01
C LEU A 234 2.64 29.12 -14.65
N PHE A 235 1.65 29.61 -13.89
CA PHE A 235 0.69 30.61 -14.38
C PHE A 235 1.35 31.97 -14.60
N ARG A 236 2.10 32.46 -13.61
CA ARG A 236 2.76 33.78 -13.64
C ARG A 236 3.69 33.96 -14.85
N ASP A 237 4.45 32.92 -15.19
CA ASP A 237 5.49 32.98 -16.22
C ASP A 237 5.03 32.42 -17.58
N GLY A 238 3.74 32.08 -17.72
CA GLY A 238 3.15 31.66 -19.00
C GLY A 238 3.48 30.23 -19.42
N TYR A 239 3.78 29.34 -18.47
CA TYR A 239 3.99 27.91 -18.72
C TYR A 239 2.72 27.06 -18.58
N ALA A 240 1.65 27.60 -17.99
CA ALA A 240 0.35 26.96 -17.95
C ALA A 240 -0.21 26.74 -19.37
N ASN A 241 -0.66 25.51 -19.66
CA ASN A 241 -1.19 25.16 -20.97
C ASN A 241 -2.68 25.51 -21.07
N TRP A 242 -3.00 26.76 -21.40
CA TRP A 242 -4.38 27.27 -21.44
C TRP A 242 -5.30 26.53 -22.42
N GLU A 243 -4.77 26.04 -23.55
CA GLU A 243 -5.55 25.25 -24.52
C GLU A 243 -5.99 23.93 -23.88
N TYR A 244 -5.06 23.20 -23.26
CA TYR A 244 -5.36 21.98 -22.52
C TYR A 244 -6.30 22.24 -21.33
N LEU A 245 -6.01 23.26 -20.53
CA LEU A 245 -6.78 23.62 -19.34
C LEU A 245 -8.25 23.90 -19.68
N THR A 246 -8.48 24.74 -20.70
CA THR A 246 -9.85 25.12 -21.12
C THR A 246 -10.66 23.90 -21.57
N GLN A 247 -10.01 22.94 -22.23
CA GLN A 247 -10.68 21.77 -22.78
C GLN A 247 -10.88 20.64 -21.77
N TYR A 248 -9.88 20.36 -20.94
CA TYR A 248 -9.80 19.14 -20.15
C TYR A 248 -9.85 19.34 -18.63
N THR A 249 -10.11 20.55 -18.14
CA THR A 249 -10.22 20.84 -16.70
C THR A 249 -11.52 21.58 -16.35
N ASP A 250 -11.94 21.52 -15.10
CA ASP A 250 -13.21 22.07 -14.59
C ASP A 250 -13.20 23.61 -14.44
N ASP A 251 -12.23 24.17 -13.72
CA ASP A 251 -12.18 25.59 -13.32
C ASP A 251 -10.74 26.15 -13.26
N PRO A 252 -10.05 26.27 -14.42
CA PRO A 252 -8.67 26.73 -14.46
C PRO A 252 -8.49 28.22 -14.10
N GLU A 253 -9.47 29.08 -14.40
CA GLU A 253 -9.44 30.50 -14.03
C GLU A 253 -9.59 30.69 -12.52
N GLY A 254 -10.49 29.92 -11.88
CA GLY A 254 -10.64 29.90 -10.43
C GLY A 254 -9.37 29.42 -9.73
N LEU A 255 -8.71 28.39 -10.28
CA LEU A 255 -7.41 27.93 -9.80
C LEU A 255 -6.33 29.02 -9.90
N GLU A 256 -6.18 29.66 -11.07
CA GLU A 256 -5.19 30.73 -11.26
C GLU A 256 -5.42 31.86 -10.24
N GLN A 257 -6.67 32.28 -10.06
CA GLN A 257 -7.04 33.31 -9.10
C GLN A 257 -6.72 32.90 -7.65
N HIS A 258 -6.99 31.63 -7.28
CA HIS A 258 -6.64 31.09 -5.98
C HIS A 258 -5.12 31.13 -5.72
N LEU A 259 -4.33 30.77 -6.73
CA LEU A 259 -2.87 30.67 -6.65
C LEU A 259 -2.14 32.01 -6.61
N LYS A 260 -2.77 33.15 -6.95
CA LYS A 260 -2.11 34.49 -6.94
C LYS A 260 -1.44 34.84 -5.60
N SER A 261 -1.98 34.34 -4.48
CA SER A 261 -1.41 34.56 -3.14
C SER A 261 -0.45 33.47 -2.66
N ARG A 262 -0.32 32.36 -3.41
CA ARG A 262 0.58 31.24 -3.11
C ARG A 262 1.92 31.43 -3.81
N THR A 263 2.56 32.57 -3.56
CA THR A 263 3.85 32.92 -4.20
C THR A 263 4.97 31.97 -3.77
N PRO A 264 6.13 31.96 -4.46
CA PRO A 264 7.31 31.23 -4.01
C PRO A 264 7.74 31.56 -2.58
N GLU A 265 7.63 32.81 -2.15
CA GLU A 265 7.94 33.24 -0.78
C GLU A 265 6.97 32.64 0.25
N TRP A 266 5.68 32.61 -0.08
CA TRP A 266 4.65 31.95 0.73
C TRP A 266 4.96 30.46 0.87
N ALA A 267 5.22 29.78 -0.26
CA ALA A 267 5.52 28.36 -0.27
C ALA A 267 6.81 28.08 0.51
N SER A 268 7.87 28.87 0.29
CA SER A 268 9.16 28.74 0.96
C SER A 268 9.05 28.82 2.48
N THR A 269 8.24 29.75 2.98
CA THR A 269 7.99 29.92 4.43
C THR A 269 7.40 28.65 5.05
N ILE A 270 6.45 28.02 4.35
CA ILE A 270 5.72 26.84 4.84
C ILE A 270 6.53 25.56 4.66
N CYS A 271 7.12 25.36 3.48
CA CYS A 271 7.73 24.09 3.11
C CYS A 271 9.24 24.01 3.34
N GLY A 272 9.88 25.13 3.65
CA GLY A 272 11.31 25.21 3.94
C GLY A 272 12.21 25.11 2.71
N VAL A 273 11.66 24.96 1.50
CA VAL A 273 12.42 25.02 0.24
C VAL A 273 12.70 26.47 -0.10
N ASP A 274 13.94 26.83 -0.43
CA ASP A 274 14.25 28.20 -0.79
C ASP A 274 13.56 28.64 -2.10
N VAL A 275 13.24 29.94 -2.20
CA VAL A 275 12.55 30.53 -3.35
C VAL A 275 13.24 30.21 -4.69
N ALA A 276 14.57 30.25 -4.74
CA ALA A 276 15.32 30.01 -5.97
C ALA A 276 15.17 28.56 -6.45
N THR A 277 15.13 27.59 -5.53
CA THR A 277 14.85 26.18 -5.85
C THR A 277 13.42 25.99 -6.35
N ILE A 278 12.43 26.66 -5.75
CA ILE A 278 11.03 26.62 -6.22
C ILE A 278 10.94 27.16 -7.65
N GLU A 279 11.48 28.36 -7.90
CA GLU A 279 11.52 28.98 -9.23
C GLU A 279 12.22 28.08 -10.26
N LYS A 280 13.39 27.54 -9.91
CA LYS A 280 14.16 26.63 -10.77
C LYS A 280 13.34 25.38 -11.14
N LEU A 281 12.70 24.74 -10.15
CA LEU A 281 11.90 23.55 -10.41
C LEU A 281 10.69 23.88 -11.30
N SER A 282 10.01 25.00 -11.06
CA SER A 282 8.89 25.47 -11.88
C SER A 282 9.30 25.70 -13.33
N HIS A 283 10.43 26.37 -13.58
CA HIS A 283 10.94 26.56 -14.95
C HIS A 283 11.37 25.26 -15.60
N MET A 284 11.96 24.33 -14.85
CA MET A 284 12.28 22.99 -15.36
C MET A 284 11.04 22.23 -15.82
N ILE A 285 9.98 22.25 -15.00
CA ILE A 285 8.68 21.66 -15.31
C ILE A 285 8.04 22.34 -16.52
N GLY A 286 7.90 23.67 -16.48
CA GLY A 286 7.20 24.44 -17.51
C GLY A 286 7.86 24.39 -18.90
N SER A 287 9.18 24.26 -18.95
CA SER A 287 9.93 24.15 -20.21
C SER A 287 10.02 22.73 -20.78
N THR A 288 9.46 21.72 -20.09
CA THR A 288 9.62 20.31 -20.46
C THR A 288 8.26 19.62 -20.59
N PRO A 289 7.66 19.57 -21.79
CA PRO A 289 6.36 18.94 -22.00
C PRO A 289 6.29 17.47 -21.57
N ARG A 290 7.37 16.71 -21.81
CA ARG A 290 7.53 15.29 -21.41
C ARG A 290 8.08 15.17 -19.99
N THR A 291 7.38 15.82 -19.06
CA THR A 291 7.62 15.67 -17.61
C THR A 291 6.70 14.59 -17.06
N TYR A 292 7.31 13.51 -16.57
CA TYR A 292 6.63 12.38 -15.95
C TYR A 292 6.64 12.52 -14.44
N PHE A 293 5.47 12.57 -13.82
CA PHE A 293 5.30 12.66 -12.37
C PHE A 293 5.05 11.26 -11.78
N ARG A 294 6.07 10.69 -11.14
CA ARG A 294 5.95 9.47 -10.35
C ARG A 294 5.62 9.82 -8.90
N LEU A 295 4.35 9.66 -8.53
CA LEU A 295 3.82 10.08 -7.23
C LEU A 295 3.83 8.93 -6.23
N GLY A 296 4.62 9.06 -5.17
CA GLY A 296 4.79 8.08 -4.10
C GLY A 296 3.71 8.12 -3.02
N TYR A 297 3.88 7.29 -1.99
CA TYR A 297 2.99 7.23 -0.83
C TYR A 297 3.44 8.11 0.33
N GLY A 298 4.75 8.40 0.46
CA GLY A 298 5.34 8.90 1.71
C GLY A 298 4.74 10.23 2.18
N PHE A 299 4.56 11.17 1.25
CA PHE A 299 4.01 12.49 1.54
C PHE A 299 2.49 12.52 1.76
N ALA A 300 1.80 11.43 1.38
CA ALA A 300 0.37 11.26 1.58
C ALA A 300 0.03 10.52 2.88
N ARG A 301 1.01 9.93 3.58
CA ARG A 301 0.81 9.25 4.88
C ARG A 301 0.79 10.24 6.04
N GLN A 302 -0.06 11.26 5.92
CA GLN A 302 -0.30 12.31 6.92
C GLN A 302 -1.77 12.76 6.86
N ARG A 303 -2.23 13.53 7.86
CA ARG A 303 -3.63 13.96 7.97
C ARG A 303 -4.12 14.81 6.79
N ASN A 304 -3.23 15.52 6.09
CA ASN A 304 -3.53 16.30 4.88
C ASN A 304 -3.13 15.58 3.57
N GLY A 305 -2.89 14.27 3.63
CA GLY A 305 -2.26 13.53 2.54
C GLY A 305 -3.04 13.49 1.23
N ALA A 306 -4.37 13.43 1.30
CA ALA A 306 -5.23 13.48 0.12
C ALA A 306 -5.10 14.83 -0.61
N PHE A 307 -5.11 15.94 0.14
CA PHE A 307 -4.96 17.28 -0.42
C PHE A 307 -3.56 17.50 -1.01
N ASN A 308 -2.52 16.99 -0.35
CA ASN A 308 -1.17 17.03 -0.90
C ASN A 308 -1.08 16.24 -2.22
N MET A 309 -1.62 15.02 -2.28
CA MET A 309 -1.60 14.22 -3.52
C MET A 309 -2.34 14.93 -4.66
N HIS A 310 -3.53 15.47 -4.39
CA HIS A 310 -4.30 16.24 -5.36
C HIS A 310 -3.53 17.46 -5.88
N ALA A 311 -2.92 18.23 -4.97
CA ALA A 311 -2.15 19.42 -5.33
C ALA A 311 -0.92 19.08 -6.18
N VAL A 312 -0.19 18.02 -5.84
CA VAL A 312 0.98 17.58 -6.62
C VAL A 312 0.57 17.02 -7.98
N ALA A 313 -0.50 16.21 -8.05
CA ALA A 313 -1.02 15.68 -9.31
C ALA A 313 -1.52 16.80 -10.25
N SER A 314 -2.06 17.89 -9.68
CA SER A 314 -2.56 19.06 -10.41
C SER A 314 -1.47 19.76 -11.23
N ILE A 315 -0.19 19.66 -10.84
CA ILE A 315 0.92 20.24 -11.60
C ILE A 315 0.94 19.69 -13.04
N ALA A 316 0.75 18.37 -13.20
CA ALA A 316 0.74 17.72 -14.52
C ALA A 316 -0.46 18.17 -15.39
N ALA A 317 -1.58 18.51 -14.76
CA ALA A 317 -2.74 19.08 -15.44
C ALA A 317 -2.49 20.54 -15.86
N VAL A 318 -1.89 21.37 -14.99
CA VAL A 318 -1.55 22.76 -15.30
C VAL A 318 -0.62 22.87 -16.52
N THR A 319 0.36 21.98 -16.65
CA THR A 319 1.28 21.96 -17.80
C THR A 319 0.74 21.27 -19.04
N GLY A 320 -0.37 20.53 -18.93
CA GLY A 320 -0.85 19.63 -19.98
C GLY A 320 0.12 18.49 -20.30
N SER A 321 0.94 18.06 -19.32
CA SER A 321 1.91 16.98 -19.51
C SER A 321 1.26 15.66 -19.95
N TRP A 322 -0.01 15.46 -19.59
CA TRP A 322 -0.84 14.35 -20.05
C TRP A 322 -0.91 14.18 -21.57
N LEU A 323 -0.82 15.26 -22.35
CA LEU A 323 -0.88 15.17 -23.82
C LEU A 323 0.34 14.48 -24.47
N ASN A 324 1.39 14.22 -23.70
CA ASN A 324 2.68 13.78 -24.25
C ASN A 324 3.03 12.38 -23.76
N ARG A 325 3.44 11.51 -24.69
CA ARG A 325 4.13 10.26 -24.36
C ARG A 325 5.43 10.55 -23.60
N GLY A 326 5.62 9.91 -22.45
CA GLY A 326 6.68 10.26 -21.50
C GLY A 326 6.37 11.47 -20.63
N GLY A 327 5.11 11.94 -20.60
CA GLY A 327 4.60 12.96 -19.70
C GLY A 327 3.34 12.49 -18.97
N GLY A 328 2.84 13.29 -18.03
CA GLY A 328 1.64 12.99 -17.25
C GLY A 328 1.97 12.52 -15.84
N ALA A 329 0.98 12.02 -15.11
CA ALA A 329 1.15 11.58 -13.72
C ALA A 329 0.79 10.12 -13.51
N PHE A 330 1.52 9.47 -12.63
CA PHE A 330 1.30 8.09 -12.23
C PHE A 330 1.53 7.89 -10.73
N HIS A 331 0.45 7.52 -10.04
CA HIS A 331 0.49 7.03 -8.67
C HIS A 331 0.29 5.50 -8.61
N ASN A 332 -0.82 5.04 -9.18
CA ASN A 332 -1.26 3.64 -9.17
C ASN A 332 -2.21 3.40 -10.36
N ASN A 333 -2.43 2.14 -10.75
CA ASN A 333 -3.32 1.73 -11.83
C ASN A 333 -4.39 0.72 -11.39
N GLY A 334 -4.83 0.75 -10.13
CA GLY A 334 -5.78 -0.21 -9.57
C GLY A 334 -7.07 -0.37 -10.38
N ASP A 335 -7.59 0.71 -10.97
CA ASP A 335 -8.87 0.68 -11.69
C ASP A 335 -8.78 0.09 -13.09
N ILE A 336 -7.58 -0.06 -13.68
CA ILE A 336 -7.45 -0.66 -15.03
C ILE A 336 -7.79 -2.15 -15.00
N TYR A 337 -7.69 -2.79 -13.84
CA TYR A 337 -7.87 -4.22 -13.68
C TYR A 337 -9.33 -4.66 -13.62
N HIS A 338 -10.25 -3.75 -13.27
CA HIS A 338 -11.71 -3.97 -13.32
C HIS A 338 -12.19 -5.34 -12.79
N TRP A 339 -11.62 -5.78 -11.66
CA TRP A 339 -11.93 -7.08 -11.08
C TRP A 339 -13.41 -7.19 -10.63
N ASP A 340 -14.08 -8.25 -11.06
CA ASP A 340 -15.25 -8.79 -10.37
C ASP A 340 -14.77 -9.73 -9.25
N LYS A 341 -14.81 -9.20 -8.02
CA LYS A 341 -14.39 -9.93 -6.82
C LYS A 341 -15.54 -10.60 -6.08
N THR A 342 -16.73 -10.68 -6.67
CA THR A 342 -17.94 -11.16 -6.00
C THR A 342 -17.71 -12.51 -5.32
N LEU A 343 -17.04 -13.46 -5.97
CA LEU A 343 -16.78 -14.79 -5.41
C LEU A 343 -15.67 -14.84 -4.36
N ILE A 344 -14.62 -14.03 -4.55
CA ILE A 344 -13.50 -13.96 -3.61
C ILE A 344 -13.98 -13.34 -2.31
N GLU A 345 -14.66 -12.20 -2.39
CA GLU A 345 -15.05 -11.41 -1.23
C GLU A 345 -16.48 -11.71 -0.76
N GLY A 346 -17.32 -12.44 -1.51
CA GLY A 346 -18.73 -12.69 -1.16
C GLY A 346 -19.61 -11.45 -1.24
N LEU A 347 -19.44 -10.63 -2.29
CA LEU A 347 -20.13 -9.32 -2.41
C LEU A 347 -21.64 -9.46 -2.62
N ASP A 348 -22.10 -10.60 -3.14
CA ASP A 348 -23.51 -10.95 -3.34
C ASP A 348 -24.27 -11.24 -2.03
N VAL A 349 -23.54 -11.47 -0.94
CA VAL A 349 -24.09 -11.64 0.41
C VAL A 349 -23.65 -10.54 1.38
N CYS A 350 -23.07 -9.45 0.86
CA CYS A 350 -22.69 -8.29 1.66
C CYS A 350 -23.94 -7.57 2.18
N ASP A 351 -23.93 -7.23 3.47
CA ASP A 351 -24.92 -6.37 4.09
C ASP A 351 -24.28 -5.02 4.44
N SER A 352 -24.79 -3.94 3.82
CA SER A 352 -24.32 -2.57 4.02
C SER A 352 -24.68 -1.97 5.38
N ASP A 353 -25.61 -2.57 6.12
CA ASP A 353 -26.02 -2.11 7.45
C ASP A 353 -25.02 -2.54 8.54
N ILE A 354 -24.10 -3.46 8.21
CA ILE A 354 -23.07 -3.92 9.14
C ILE A 354 -21.96 -2.89 9.27
N ARG A 355 -21.57 -2.57 10.51
CA ARG A 355 -20.55 -1.55 10.76
C ARG A 355 -19.22 -1.83 10.09
N VAL A 356 -18.49 -0.76 9.80
CA VAL A 356 -17.11 -0.78 9.34
C VAL A 356 -16.26 -0.04 10.37
N LEU A 357 -15.14 -0.63 10.78
CA LEU A 357 -14.22 -0.08 11.77
C LEU A 357 -12.92 0.39 11.10
N ASP A 358 -12.33 1.49 11.56
CA ASP A 358 -11.08 2.01 10.99
C ASP A 358 -9.88 1.16 11.45
N GLN A 359 -9.19 0.54 10.48
CA GLN A 359 -8.02 -0.29 10.72
C GLN A 359 -6.94 0.41 11.54
N SER A 360 -6.69 1.69 11.26
CA SER A 360 -5.64 2.49 11.91
C SER A 360 -6.01 2.88 13.34
N ARG A 361 -7.26 2.63 13.76
CA ARG A 361 -7.82 3.00 15.06
C ARG A 361 -8.04 1.79 15.97
N ILE A 362 -7.48 0.62 15.63
CA ILE A 362 -7.64 -0.62 16.41
C ILE A 362 -7.34 -0.42 17.90
N GLY A 363 -6.32 0.35 18.28
CA GLY A 363 -6.05 0.64 19.68
C GLY A 363 -7.22 1.35 20.38
N ALA A 364 -7.69 2.45 19.81
CA ALA A 364 -8.81 3.21 20.36
C ALA A 364 -10.10 2.35 20.42
N ILE A 365 -10.39 1.59 19.37
CA ILE A 365 -11.52 0.66 19.28
C ILE A 365 -11.44 -0.42 20.36
N LEU A 366 -10.29 -1.07 20.53
CA LEU A 366 -10.14 -2.12 21.54
C LEU A 366 -10.17 -1.55 22.97
N THR A 367 -9.84 -0.27 23.16
CA THR A 367 -9.96 0.41 24.46
C THR A 367 -11.34 1.03 24.74
N GLY A 368 -12.32 0.89 23.83
CA GLY A 368 -13.68 1.36 24.08
C GLY A 368 -13.96 2.81 23.67
N ASP A 369 -13.18 3.41 22.76
CA ASP A 369 -13.42 4.78 22.30
C ASP A 369 -14.74 4.88 21.53
N ILE A 370 -15.70 5.61 22.09
CA ILE A 370 -17.05 5.76 21.50
C ILE A 370 -17.03 6.48 20.15
N GLN A 371 -16.01 7.30 19.87
CA GLN A 371 -15.89 7.96 18.58
C GLN A 371 -15.55 6.98 17.46
N ASP A 372 -14.77 5.95 17.77
CA ASP A 372 -14.31 4.95 16.80
C ASP A 372 -15.25 3.72 16.74
N ILE A 373 -15.95 3.39 17.83
CA ILE A 373 -16.88 2.24 17.90
C ILE A 373 -18.31 2.59 17.48
N GLY A 374 -18.72 3.85 17.69
CA GLY A 374 -20.11 4.27 17.55
C GLY A 374 -21.06 3.56 18.52
N ASP A 375 -22.31 3.36 18.11
CA ASP A 375 -23.34 2.71 18.93
C ASP A 375 -23.27 1.16 18.91
N GLY A 376 -22.26 0.58 18.24
CA GLY A 376 -22.08 -0.86 18.11
C GLY A 376 -21.51 -1.53 19.37
N PRO A 377 -21.53 -2.89 19.44
CA PRO A 377 -20.98 -3.61 20.58
C PRO A 377 -19.45 -3.47 20.67
N PRO A 378 -18.83 -3.71 21.84
CA PRO A 378 -17.38 -3.80 21.92
C PRO A 378 -16.86 -4.93 21.03
N VAL A 379 -15.64 -4.79 20.51
CA VAL A 379 -14.94 -5.90 19.87
C VAL A 379 -14.45 -6.86 20.97
N THR A 380 -14.89 -8.12 20.91
CA THR A 380 -14.52 -9.18 21.86
C THR A 380 -13.86 -10.38 21.20
N ALA A 381 -13.80 -10.43 19.86
CA ALA A 381 -13.02 -11.42 19.13
C ALA A 381 -12.34 -10.85 17.88
N LEU A 382 -11.09 -11.24 17.66
CA LEU A 382 -10.29 -10.94 16.48
C LEU A 382 -9.90 -12.24 15.75
N PHE A 383 -10.04 -12.22 14.43
CA PHE A 383 -9.39 -13.19 13.54
C PHE A 383 -8.43 -12.43 12.63
N ILE A 384 -7.13 -12.66 12.80
CA ILE A 384 -6.08 -11.85 12.19
C ILE A 384 -5.29 -12.69 11.18
N GLN A 385 -5.10 -12.16 9.99
CA GLN A 385 -4.18 -12.71 8.98
C GLN A 385 -3.49 -11.58 8.21
N ASN A 386 -2.33 -11.87 7.60
CA ASN A 386 -1.63 -10.94 6.71
C ASN A 386 -1.32 -9.55 7.32
N THR A 387 -1.24 -9.41 8.65
CA THR A 387 -0.91 -8.14 9.30
C THR A 387 -0.42 -8.37 10.73
N ASN A 388 0.37 -7.43 11.25
CA ASN A 388 0.98 -7.49 12.58
C ASN A 388 0.69 -6.19 13.37
N PRO A 389 -0.57 -5.94 13.77
CA PRO A 389 -1.01 -4.69 14.39
C PRO A 389 -0.24 -4.31 15.65
N MET A 390 0.23 -5.28 16.44
CA MET A 390 1.07 -5.01 17.63
C MET A 390 2.38 -4.27 17.30
N SER A 391 2.82 -4.31 16.03
CA SER A 391 4.02 -3.63 15.53
C SER A 391 3.68 -2.46 14.60
N VAL A 392 2.70 -2.61 13.71
CA VAL A 392 2.49 -1.64 12.60
C VAL A 392 1.38 -0.62 12.84
N ALA A 393 0.43 -0.89 13.74
CA ALA A 393 -0.71 0.00 13.94
C ALA A 393 -0.29 1.29 14.69
N PRO A 394 -0.89 2.46 14.35
CA PRO A 394 -0.65 3.70 15.08
C PRO A 394 -1.12 3.64 16.54
N ASP A 395 -0.55 4.50 17.39
CA ASP A 395 -0.84 4.58 18.84
C ASP A 395 -0.61 3.24 19.56
N GLN A 396 0.62 2.72 19.48
CA GLN A 396 1.01 1.42 20.02
C GLN A 396 0.66 1.24 21.50
N ASN A 397 0.65 2.32 22.30
CA ASN A 397 0.25 2.25 23.70
C ASN A 397 -1.19 1.75 23.85
N LYS A 398 -2.15 2.35 23.12
CA LYS A 398 -3.54 1.89 23.14
C LYS A 398 -3.71 0.53 22.47
N VAL A 399 -2.95 0.25 21.42
CA VAL A 399 -2.95 -1.08 20.79
C VAL A 399 -2.58 -2.14 21.82
N HIS A 400 -1.48 -1.97 22.53
CA HIS A 400 -1.03 -2.93 23.55
C HIS A 400 -2.05 -3.06 24.68
N GLU A 401 -2.59 -1.95 25.19
CA GLU A 401 -3.67 -1.95 26.19
C GLU A 401 -4.87 -2.79 25.71
N GLY A 402 -5.34 -2.56 24.49
CA GLY A 402 -6.46 -3.28 23.88
C GLY A 402 -6.21 -4.78 23.70
N PHE A 403 -5.03 -5.16 23.22
CA PHE A 403 -4.67 -6.57 23.00
C PHE A 403 -4.44 -7.36 24.29
N PHE A 404 -4.13 -6.68 25.40
CA PHE A 404 -3.92 -7.31 26.71
C PHE A 404 -5.20 -7.48 27.54
N ARG A 405 -6.37 -7.15 26.98
CA ARG A 405 -7.66 -7.42 27.61
C ARG A 405 -7.92 -8.92 27.80
N ASP A 406 -8.34 -9.31 29.00
CA ASP A 406 -8.68 -10.70 29.33
C ASP A 406 -9.96 -11.20 28.65
N ASP A 407 -10.86 -10.29 28.26
CA ASP A 407 -12.13 -10.61 27.60
C ASP A 407 -12.04 -10.65 26.06
N LEU A 408 -10.89 -10.32 25.49
CA LEU A 408 -10.66 -10.33 24.05
C LEU A 408 -10.12 -11.69 23.59
N PHE A 409 -10.87 -12.40 22.75
CA PHE A 409 -10.35 -13.59 22.06
C PHE A 409 -9.59 -13.20 20.78
N ILE A 410 -8.46 -13.83 20.50
CA ILE A 410 -7.58 -13.52 19.38
C ILE A 410 -7.11 -14.82 18.75
N CYS A 411 -7.46 -15.02 17.48
CA CYS A 411 -6.90 -16.08 16.64
C CYS A 411 -6.05 -15.44 15.54
N VAL A 412 -4.81 -15.90 15.38
CA VAL A 412 -3.85 -15.35 14.41
C VAL A 412 -3.39 -16.46 13.46
N HIS A 413 -3.56 -16.26 12.16
CA HIS A 413 -3.05 -17.15 11.11
C HIS A 413 -1.77 -16.56 10.50
N GLU A 414 -0.64 -17.20 10.76
CA GLU A 414 0.68 -16.54 10.67
C GLU A 414 1.82 -17.52 10.32
N GLN A 415 2.87 -16.99 9.70
CA GLN A 415 4.05 -17.71 9.23
C GLN A 415 5.18 -17.80 10.28
N PHE A 416 5.30 -16.79 11.16
CA PHE A 416 6.32 -16.69 12.21
C PHE A 416 5.71 -16.22 13.53
N MET A 417 6.36 -16.48 14.66
CA MET A 417 5.87 -15.96 15.94
C MET A 417 6.09 -14.43 16.04
N THR A 418 5.20 -13.64 15.43
CA THR A 418 5.21 -12.17 15.44
C THR A 418 4.70 -11.61 16.78
N GLU A 419 4.87 -10.30 16.99
CA GLU A 419 4.38 -9.62 18.19
C GLU A 419 2.86 -9.79 18.36
N THR A 420 2.11 -9.83 17.26
CA THR A 420 0.67 -10.14 17.29
C THR A 420 0.39 -11.61 17.60
N ALA A 421 1.17 -12.54 17.05
CA ALA A 421 1.00 -13.97 17.36
C ALA A 421 1.33 -14.30 18.83
N MET A 422 2.31 -13.61 19.43
CA MET A 422 2.73 -13.79 20.83
C MET A 422 1.62 -13.52 21.86
N VAL A 423 0.62 -12.70 21.49
CA VAL A 423 -0.52 -12.34 22.36
C VAL A 423 -1.80 -13.09 21.99
N ALA A 424 -1.78 -13.92 20.95
CA ALA A 424 -2.91 -14.67 20.46
C ALA A 424 -3.35 -15.77 21.44
N ASP A 425 -4.64 -16.13 21.46
CA ASP A 425 -5.14 -17.33 22.15
C ASP A 425 -4.86 -18.58 21.35
N ILE A 426 -5.05 -18.49 20.02
CA ILE A 426 -4.78 -19.54 19.06
C ILE A 426 -3.87 -18.97 17.96
N VAL A 427 -2.80 -19.69 17.65
CA VAL A 427 -1.93 -19.40 16.50
C VAL A 427 -2.06 -20.55 15.51
N LEU A 428 -2.35 -20.22 14.26
CA LEU A 428 -2.49 -21.17 13.16
C LEU A 428 -1.30 -20.98 12.20
N PRO A 429 -0.60 -22.05 11.77
CA PRO A 429 0.53 -21.93 10.84
C PRO A 429 0.08 -21.71 9.40
N ALA A 430 0.59 -20.64 8.77
CA ALA A 430 0.24 -20.22 7.41
C ALA A 430 1.24 -20.68 6.34
N THR A 431 0.73 -20.92 5.13
CA THR A 431 1.56 -21.12 3.94
C THR A 431 2.23 -19.82 3.47
N MET A 432 3.27 -19.95 2.64
CA MET A 432 3.93 -18.86 1.92
C MET A 432 3.62 -18.95 0.42
N PHE A 433 3.89 -17.89 -0.36
CA PHE A 433 3.34 -17.71 -1.70
C PHE A 433 3.71 -18.76 -2.77
N LEU A 434 4.71 -19.59 -2.52
CA LEU A 434 5.10 -20.68 -3.42
C LEU A 434 4.44 -22.01 -3.04
N GLU A 435 3.60 -22.01 -2.00
CA GLU A 435 2.96 -23.20 -1.42
C GLU A 435 1.44 -23.20 -1.59
N HIS A 436 0.89 -22.17 -2.23
CA HIS A 436 -0.53 -22.02 -2.54
C HIS A 436 -0.73 -21.32 -3.89
N ASP A 437 -1.88 -21.51 -4.51
CA ASP A 437 -2.27 -20.80 -5.72
C ASP A 437 -2.93 -19.46 -5.38
N ASP A 438 -2.54 -18.41 -6.08
CA ASP A 438 -3.18 -17.08 -6.01
C ASP A 438 -2.97 -16.29 -7.31
N VAL A 439 -3.67 -15.17 -7.46
CA VAL A 439 -3.55 -14.22 -8.56
C VAL A 439 -3.23 -12.82 -8.03
N TYR A 440 -2.37 -12.10 -8.75
CA TYR A 440 -1.81 -10.84 -8.29
C TYR A 440 -1.99 -9.75 -9.34
N GLN A 441 -2.23 -8.53 -8.86
CA GLN A 441 -2.15 -7.31 -9.65
C GLN A 441 -0.93 -6.48 -9.22
N GLY A 442 -0.43 -5.65 -10.13
CA GLY A 442 0.56 -4.62 -9.84
C GLY A 442 -0.10 -3.36 -9.28
N GLY A 443 0.55 -2.69 -8.33
CA GLY A 443 0.19 -1.30 -7.98
C GLY A 443 0.98 -0.27 -8.80
N GLY A 444 2.18 -0.65 -9.24
CA GLY A 444 3.17 0.18 -9.91
C GLY A 444 3.40 -0.19 -11.37
N HIS A 445 2.68 -1.20 -11.87
CA HIS A 445 2.65 -1.66 -13.26
C HIS A 445 1.28 -2.28 -13.55
N GLN A 446 1.12 -2.85 -14.74
CA GLN A 446 -0.20 -3.14 -15.32
C GLN A 446 -0.35 -4.61 -15.70
N HIS A 447 0.37 -5.49 -15.00
CA HIS A 447 0.31 -6.92 -15.29
C HIS A 447 -0.57 -7.61 -14.27
N ILE A 448 -1.41 -8.53 -14.72
CA ILE A 448 -1.99 -9.61 -13.91
C ILE A 448 -1.03 -10.78 -13.98
N ILE A 449 -0.63 -11.33 -12.83
CA ILE A 449 0.36 -12.40 -12.75
C ILE A 449 -0.18 -13.53 -11.89
N LEU A 450 -0.03 -14.77 -12.36
CA LEU A 450 -0.33 -15.95 -11.56
C LEU A 450 0.81 -16.23 -10.57
N GLY A 451 0.47 -16.50 -9.32
CA GLY A 451 1.39 -17.13 -8.37
C GLY A 451 0.90 -18.54 -8.07
N PRO A 452 1.36 -19.55 -8.83
CA PRO A 452 0.93 -20.93 -8.64
C PRO A 452 1.64 -21.56 -7.44
N LYS A 453 1.04 -22.61 -6.88
CA LYS A 453 1.74 -23.52 -5.96
C LYS A 453 2.88 -24.22 -6.71
N ILE A 454 4.12 -24.06 -6.24
CA ILE A 454 5.34 -24.61 -6.86
C ILE A 454 6.00 -25.67 -5.97
N ILE A 455 5.91 -25.53 -4.65
CA ILE A 455 6.42 -26.51 -3.68
C ILE A 455 5.33 -26.90 -2.69
N ASP A 456 5.51 -28.03 -2.02
CA ASP A 456 4.66 -28.39 -0.90
C ASP A 456 5.07 -27.60 0.36
N PRO A 457 4.10 -27.12 1.15
CA PRO A 457 4.41 -26.48 2.42
C PRO A 457 4.97 -27.49 3.44
N PRO A 458 5.66 -27.02 4.50
CA PRO A 458 5.94 -27.84 5.66
C PRO A 458 4.66 -28.51 6.19
N GLU A 459 4.81 -29.72 6.70
CA GLU A 459 3.69 -30.45 7.30
C GLU A 459 3.02 -29.61 8.39
N GLY A 460 1.70 -29.44 8.27
CA GLY A 460 0.89 -28.67 9.20
C GLY A 460 0.60 -27.23 8.78
N CYS A 461 1.27 -26.63 7.80
CA CYS A 461 0.87 -25.31 7.31
C CYS A 461 -0.38 -25.40 6.39
N ARG A 462 -1.33 -24.46 6.53
CA ARG A 462 -2.51 -24.35 5.65
C ARG A 462 -2.65 -22.94 5.08
N SER A 463 -3.20 -22.82 3.88
CA SER A 463 -3.45 -21.53 3.23
C SER A 463 -4.61 -20.76 3.86
N ASN A 464 -4.63 -19.45 3.67
CA ASN A 464 -5.68 -18.58 4.21
C ASN A 464 -7.05 -19.05 3.72
N HIS A 465 -7.16 -19.37 2.43
CA HIS A 465 -8.40 -19.89 1.83
C HIS A 465 -8.87 -21.18 2.49
N GLU A 466 -7.97 -22.15 2.72
CA GLU A 466 -8.33 -23.41 3.41
C GLU A 466 -8.83 -23.17 4.84
N VAL A 467 -8.15 -22.31 5.62
CA VAL A 467 -8.56 -21.97 6.98
C VAL A 467 -9.92 -21.27 6.99
N ILE A 468 -10.14 -20.34 6.07
CA ILE A 468 -11.42 -19.63 5.92
C ILE A 468 -12.56 -20.59 5.61
N CYS A 469 -12.36 -21.54 4.68
CA CYS A 469 -13.38 -22.54 4.34
C CYS A 469 -13.69 -23.47 5.52
N GLU A 470 -12.67 -23.93 6.26
CA GLU A 470 -12.85 -24.79 7.43
C GLU A 470 -13.57 -24.08 8.59
N LEU A 471 -13.27 -22.79 8.81
CA LEU A 471 -14.01 -21.97 9.77
C LEU A 471 -15.43 -21.71 9.29
N ALA A 472 -15.64 -21.40 8.02
CA ALA A 472 -16.97 -21.18 7.45
C ALA A 472 -17.89 -22.40 7.67
N HIS A 473 -17.39 -23.61 7.44
CA HIS A 473 -18.13 -24.85 7.69
C HIS A 473 -18.54 -25.00 9.17
N ARG A 474 -17.62 -24.73 10.11
CA ARG A 474 -17.89 -24.82 11.56
C ARG A 474 -18.84 -23.73 12.05
N LEU A 475 -18.75 -22.54 11.47
CA LEU A 475 -19.59 -21.39 11.80
C LEU A 475 -20.97 -21.43 11.12
N GLY A 476 -21.22 -22.41 10.25
CA GLY A 476 -22.45 -22.54 9.48
C GLY A 476 -22.64 -21.44 8.42
N ALA A 477 -21.55 -20.80 7.99
CA ALA A 477 -21.59 -19.79 6.93
C ALA A 477 -21.87 -20.44 5.57
N LYS A 478 -22.60 -19.74 4.69
CA LYS A 478 -23.01 -20.26 3.39
C LYS A 478 -22.67 -19.28 2.28
N HIS A 479 -21.86 -19.73 1.34
CA HIS A 479 -21.55 -19.08 0.07
C HIS A 479 -20.84 -20.11 -0.82
N GLN A 480 -21.07 -20.10 -2.13
CA GLN A 480 -20.51 -21.11 -3.04
C GLN A 480 -18.98 -21.17 -3.01
N GLY A 481 -18.33 -20.02 -2.83
CA GLY A 481 -16.87 -19.90 -2.73
C GLY A 481 -16.22 -20.66 -1.58
N PHE A 482 -16.97 -21.14 -0.57
CA PHE A 482 -16.43 -22.03 0.47
C PHE A 482 -16.25 -23.49 -0.01
N HIS A 483 -16.83 -23.84 -1.15
CA HIS A 483 -16.73 -25.16 -1.76
C HIS A 483 -15.85 -25.17 -3.02
N MET A 484 -15.20 -24.05 -3.32
CA MET A 484 -14.30 -23.88 -4.45
C MET A 484 -12.85 -23.93 -3.97
N SER A 485 -11.97 -24.51 -4.77
CA SER A 485 -10.52 -24.38 -4.64
C SER A 485 -10.07 -22.96 -4.98
N ALA A 486 -8.85 -22.59 -4.56
CA ALA A 486 -8.26 -21.31 -4.94
C ALA A 486 -8.19 -21.13 -6.47
N ARG A 487 -7.86 -22.20 -7.20
CA ARG A 487 -7.78 -22.18 -8.66
C ARG A 487 -9.15 -21.97 -9.34
N GLU A 488 -10.21 -22.59 -8.82
CA GLU A 488 -11.58 -22.35 -9.32
C GLU A 488 -12.04 -20.91 -9.07
N LEU A 489 -11.68 -20.33 -7.91
CA LEU A 489 -11.96 -18.91 -7.63
C LEU A 489 -11.20 -18.00 -8.60
N ILE A 490 -9.90 -18.26 -8.82
CA ILE A 490 -9.08 -17.48 -9.75
C ILE A 490 -9.66 -17.55 -11.16
N ASP A 491 -9.97 -18.76 -11.65
CA ASP A 491 -10.49 -18.98 -13.00
C ASP A 491 -11.82 -18.26 -13.22
N GLN A 492 -12.76 -18.38 -12.28
CA GLN A 492 -14.05 -17.73 -12.40
C GLN A 492 -13.94 -16.20 -12.27
N THR A 493 -13.12 -15.69 -11.34
CA THR A 493 -12.87 -14.24 -11.22
C THR A 493 -12.23 -13.66 -12.48
N LEU A 494 -11.29 -14.36 -13.12
CA LEU A 494 -10.72 -13.91 -14.41
C LEU A 494 -11.79 -13.84 -15.49
N GLN A 495 -12.66 -14.85 -15.58
CA GLN A 495 -13.72 -14.90 -16.59
C GLN A 495 -14.79 -13.82 -16.37
N ASP A 496 -15.25 -13.65 -15.13
CA ASP A 496 -16.26 -12.63 -14.76
C ASP A 496 -15.72 -11.21 -14.96
N SER A 497 -14.41 -11.02 -14.77
CA SER A 497 -13.73 -9.75 -15.04
C SER A 497 -13.42 -9.53 -16.53
N GLY A 498 -13.65 -10.51 -17.41
CA GLY A 498 -13.34 -10.38 -18.84
C GLY A 498 -11.86 -10.57 -19.21
N TRP A 499 -11.05 -11.13 -18.33
CA TRP A 499 -9.61 -11.37 -18.55
C TRP A 499 -9.27 -12.74 -19.17
N GLY A 500 -10.27 -13.58 -19.42
CA GLY A 500 -10.08 -14.92 -19.97
C GLY A 500 -10.07 -16.00 -18.88
N SER A 501 -9.47 -17.15 -19.15
CA SER A 501 -9.40 -18.27 -18.21
C SER A 501 -8.03 -18.40 -17.52
N LEU A 502 -7.98 -19.14 -16.42
CA LEU A 502 -6.75 -19.51 -15.74
C LEU A 502 -5.78 -20.28 -16.67
N GLU A 503 -6.29 -21.18 -17.50
CA GLU A 503 -5.47 -21.91 -18.48
C GLU A 503 -4.75 -20.96 -19.46
N GLN A 504 -5.44 -19.90 -19.90
CA GLN A 504 -4.83 -18.88 -20.76
C GLN A 504 -3.76 -18.09 -20.03
N LEU A 505 -4.01 -17.69 -18.78
CA LEU A 505 -3.04 -16.99 -17.93
C LEU A 505 -1.81 -17.86 -17.63
N GLU A 506 -1.98 -19.17 -17.42
CA GLU A 506 -0.87 -20.12 -17.26
C GLU A 506 0.00 -20.20 -18.52
N GLY A 507 -0.62 -20.21 -19.70
CA GLY A 507 0.07 -20.23 -20.98
C GLY A 507 0.84 -18.93 -21.29
N SER A 508 0.27 -17.77 -20.94
CA SER A 508 0.87 -16.46 -21.19
C SER A 508 1.78 -15.95 -20.09
N ARG A 509 1.73 -16.56 -18.89
CA ARG A 509 2.41 -16.20 -17.63
C ARG A 509 1.89 -14.91 -16.97
N TRP A 510 1.45 -13.95 -17.77
CA TRP A 510 0.82 -12.71 -17.33
C TRP A 510 -0.06 -12.11 -18.43
N ILE A 511 -0.98 -11.24 -18.03
CA ILE A 511 -1.77 -10.39 -18.93
C ILE A 511 -1.27 -8.96 -18.79
N ASP A 512 -0.94 -8.29 -19.89
CA ASP A 512 -0.63 -6.86 -19.91
C ASP A 512 -1.93 -6.08 -20.12
N CYS A 513 -2.38 -5.40 -19.07
CA CYS A 513 -3.65 -4.68 -19.01
C CYS A 513 -3.52 -3.21 -19.43
N GLN A 514 -2.36 -2.78 -19.97
CA GLN A 514 -2.16 -1.39 -20.41
C GLN A 514 -3.25 -0.95 -21.39
N PRO A 515 -4.04 0.08 -21.05
CA PRO A 515 -4.97 0.69 -22.00
C PRO A 515 -4.25 1.32 -23.19
N ALA A 516 -5.00 1.71 -24.23
CA ALA A 516 -4.42 2.53 -25.30
C ALA A 516 -3.87 3.87 -24.75
N PHE A 517 -2.90 4.45 -25.46
CA PHE A 517 -2.25 5.71 -25.06
C PHE A 517 -3.29 6.79 -24.74
N GLU A 518 -4.27 6.99 -25.63
CA GLU A 518 -5.30 8.02 -25.52
C GLU A 518 -6.15 7.89 -24.26
N GLU A 519 -6.40 6.65 -23.81
CA GLU A 519 -7.14 6.38 -22.58
C GLU A 519 -6.26 6.59 -21.34
N ALA A 520 -5.05 6.02 -21.33
CA ALA A 520 -4.13 6.12 -20.19
C ALA A 520 -3.65 7.56 -19.93
N HIS A 521 -3.64 8.39 -20.97
CA HIS A 521 -3.28 9.80 -20.93
C HIS A 521 -4.47 10.75 -20.86
N TYR A 522 -5.70 10.25 -20.83
CA TYR A 522 -6.91 11.07 -20.79
C TYR A 522 -7.02 12.09 -21.94
N VAL A 523 -6.48 11.78 -23.12
CA VAL A 523 -6.56 12.66 -24.31
C VAL A 523 -8.01 12.79 -24.80
N GLY A 524 -8.85 11.79 -24.51
CA GLY A 524 -10.30 11.82 -24.72
C GLY A 524 -11.11 12.43 -23.55
N GLY A 525 -10.43 12.90 -22.50
CA GLY A 525 -11.03 13.41 -21.26
C GLY A 525 -10.89 12.46 -20.07
N PHE A 526 -10.98 13.04 -18.87
CA PHE A 526 -10.79 12.35 -17.59
C PHE A 526 -11.98 11.45 -17.21
N ALA A 527 -11.83 10.66 -16.15
CA ALA A 527 -12.83 9.65 -15.77
C ALA A 527 -14.07 10.23 -15.09
N HIS A 528 -14.04 11.50 -14.71
CA HIS A 528 -15.23 12.23 -14.24
C HIS A 528 -16.34 12.26 -15.30
N LYS A 529 -17.60 12.44 -14.86
CA LYS A 529 -18.78 12.44 -15.75
C LYS A 529 -18.71 13.52 -16.83
N ASP A 530 -18.12 14.67 -16.50
CA ASP A 530 -17.92 15.82 -17.39
C ASP A 530 -16.65 15.72 -18.24
N LYS A 531 -15.90 14.62 -18.12
CA LYS A 531 -14.66 14.33 -18.85
C LYS A 531 -13.51 15.31 -18.57
N LYS A 532 -13.52 15.98 -17.41
CA LYS A 532 -12.52 16.97 -17.01
C LYS A 532 -11.74 16.53 -15.78
N TYR A 533 -10.49 16.97 -15.68
CA TYR A 533 -9.73 16.92 -14.43
C TYR A 533 -10.33 17.94 -13.46
N HIS A 534 -10.56 17.54 -12.21
CA HIS A 534 -11.16 18.44 -11.22
C HIS A 534 -10.09 19.09 -10.36
N PHE A 535 -9.87 20.39 -10.56
CA PHE A 535 -9.18 21.22 -9.58
C PHE A 535 -10.08 21.57 -8.40
N SER A 536 -11.40 21.57 -8.59
CA SER A 536 -12.37 21.83 -7.52
C SER A 536 -13.25 20.60 -7.26
N PRO A 537 -12.67 19.46 -6.83
CA PRO A 537 -13.42 18.23 -6.65
C PRO A 537 -14.47 18.35 -5.54
N ASP A 538 -15.56 17.60 -5.67
CA ASP A 538 -16.47 17.36 -4.56
C ASP A 538 -15.88 16.29 -3.65
N TRP A 539 -15.19 16.72 -2.60
CA TRP A 539 -14.58 15.81 -1.62
C TRP A 539 -15.62 14.93 -0.90
N THR A 540 -16.89 15.35 -0.82
CA THR A 540 -17.93 14.56 -0.14
C THR A 540 -18.27 13.28 -0.89
N GLU A 541 -17.98 13.21 -2.20
CA GLU A 541 -18.09 11.96 -2.98
C GLU A 541 -16.96 10.97 -2.68
N LEU A 542 -15.85 11.44 -2.09
CA LEU A 542 -14.64 10.66 -1.78
C LEU A 542 -14.45 10.42 -0.28
N GLU A 543 -15.21 11.12 0.56
CA GLU A 543 -15.16 10.98 2.00
C GLU A 543 -15.77 9.63 2.44
N PRO A 544 -15.05 8.84 3.24
CA PRO A 544 -15.67 7.71 3.91
C PRO A 544 -16.69 8.24 4.92
N GLN A 545 -17.97 7.93 4.72
CA GLN A 545 -19.03 8.36 5.63
C GLN A 545 -18.81 7.77 7.03
N GLY A 546 -18.95 8.60 8.06
CA GLY A 546 -18.88 8.17 9.45
C GLY A 546 -17.49 8.15 10.09
N PHE A 547 -16.43 8.57 9.38
CA PHE A 547 -15.06 8.61 9.89
C PHE A 547 -14.52 10.04 9.98
N GLY A 548 -13.65 10.28 10.97
CA GLY A 548 -12.94 11.55 11.14
C GLY A 548 -13.78 12.69 11.75
N PRO A 549 -13.14 13.84 12.05
CA PRO A 549 -13.81 14.97 12.69
C PRO A 549 -14.73 15.72 11.72
N LYS A 550 -15.95 16.03 12.18
CA LYS A 550 -17.00 16.72 11.40
C LYS A 550 -16.63 18.13 10.93
N ASP A 551 -15.69 18.78 11.61
CA ASP A 551 -15.26 20.17 11.34
C ASP A 551 -13.94 20.23 10.53
N SER A 552 -13.69 19.23 9.68
CA SER A 552 -12.48 19.16 8.86
C SER A 552 -12.40 20.31 7.84
N VAL A 553 -11.22 20.94 7.73
CA VAL A 553 -10.98 21.97 6.72
C VAL A 553 -10.67 21.30 5.39
N ILE A 554 -11.60 21.42 4.45
CA ILE A 554 -11.49 20.85 3.11
C ILE A 554 -11.23 21.99 2.12
N PRO A 555 -10.10 21.99 1.39
CA PRO A 555 -9.77 23.05 0.46
C PRO A 555 -10.58 22.87 -0.83
N LYS A 556 -11.09 23.97 -1.37
CA LYS A 556 -11.79 23.96 -2.67
C LYS A 556 -10.82 23.63 -3.81
N TYR A 557 -9.69 24.30 -3.88
CA TYR A 557 -8.65 24.10 -4.91
C TYR A 557 -7.42 23.42 -4.28
N PRO A 558 -6.45 22.93 -5.07
CA PRO A 558 -5.11 22.60 -4.59
C PRO A 558 -4.56 23.63 -3.61
N ASP A 559 -4.34 23.23 -2.37
CA ASP A 559 -3.83 24.11 -1.32
C ASP A 559 -3.06 23.31 -0.23
N HIS A 560 -2.38 24.05 0.64
CA HIS A 560 -1.81 23.51 1.87
C HIS A 560 -2.82 23.55 3.01
N VAL A 561 -3.18 22.38 3.54
CA VAL A 561 -4.01 22.27 4.75
C VAL A 561 -3.12 22.01 5.95
N ALA A 562 -3.06 22.96 6.89
CA ALA A 562 -2.18 22.93 8.06
C ALA A 562 -2.72 22.04 9.21
N VAL A 563 -3.19 20.83 8.89
CA VAL A 563 -3.56 19.79 9.88
C VAL A 563 -2.38 18.86 10.17
N ILE A 564 -1.20 19.45 10.34
CA ILE A 564 0.06 18.75 10.61
C ILE A 564 0.48 18.92 12.06
N GLU A 565 1.35 18.04 12.55
CA GLU A 565 1.94 18.18 13.89
C GLU A 565 3.09 19.19 13.84
N GLU A 566 2.99 20.24 14.64
CA GLU A 566 4.03 21.26 14.78
C GLU A 566 5.02 20.88 15.89
N SER A 567 6.30 21.18 15.68
CA SER A 567 7.32 20.99 16.72
C SER A 567 7.07 21.97 17.87
N THR A 568 7.22 21.50 19.10
CA THR A 568 7.10 22.31 20.32
C THR A 568 8.45 22.40 21.04
N ALA A 569 8.51 23.16 22.14
CA ALA A 569 9.72 23.18 22.96
C ALA A 569 10.01 21.80 23.59
N ASP A 570 8.95 21.03 23.90
CA ASP A 570 9.05 19.70 24.51
C ASP A 570 9.26 18.59 23.46
N MET A 571 8.73 18.78 22.24
CA MET A 571 8.87 17.88 21.10
C MET A 571 9.47 18.63 19.91
N PRO A 572 10.77 18.94 19.92
CA PRO A 572 11.41 19.81 18.94
C PRO A 572 11.60 19.15 17.57
N PHE A 573 11.44 17.82 17.47
CA PHE A 573 11.65 17.07 16.24
C PHE A 573 10.34 16.48 15.70
N ARG A 574 10.23 16.41 14.38
CA ARG A 574 9.19 15.63 13.69
C ARG A 574 9.78 14.31 13.22
N LEU A 575 9.10 13.21 13.55
CA LEU A 575 9.54 11.88 13.14
C LEU A 575 9.20 11.61 11.67
N VAL A 576 10.19 11.12 10.91
CA VAL A 576 10.00 10.53 9.59
C VAL A 576 10.32 9.05 9.66
N THR A 577 9.32 8.19 9.53
CA THR A 577 9.49 6.74 9.53
C THR A 577 9.91 6.25 8.15
N ALA A 578 11.21 6.24 7.89
CA ALA A 578 11.75 5.77 6.62
C ALA A 578 11.66 4.23 6.48
N PRO A 579 11.38 3.71 5.28
CA PRO A 579 11.38 2.27 5.04
C PRO A 579 12.80 1.70 5.12
N ALA A 580 12.94 0.52 5.72
CA ALA A 580 14.20 -0.21 5.74
C ALA A 580 14.55 -0.79 4.37
N ARG A 581 15.85 -1.05 4.16
CA ARG A 581 16.33 -1.60 2.88
C ARG A 581 16.21 -3.11 2.83
N HIS A 582 16.53 -3.80 3.93
CA HIS A 582 16.66 -5.26 3.93
C HIS A 582 15.44 -6.00 4.45
N TYR A 583 14.50 -5.31 5.10
CA TYR A 583 13.19 -5.87 5.45
C TYR A 583 12.05 -5.01 4.90
N LEU A 584 10.82 -5.49 5.04
CA LEU A 584 9.61 -4.82 4.57
C LEU A 584 8.60 -4.76 5.72
N ASN A 585 8.28 -3.55 6.19
CA ASN A 585 7.41 -3.34 7.35
C ASN A 585 7.92 -4.17 8.55
N SER A 586 7.20 -5.21 8.97
CA SER A 586 7.61 -6.15 10.02
C SER A 586 7.98 -7.57 9.50
N SER A 587 8.19 -7.74 8.18
CA SER A 587 8.53 -9.01 7.55
C SER A 587 9.96 -9.01 7.03
N PHE A 588 10.62 -10.18 7.00
CA PHE A 588 12.02 -10.40 6.64
C PHE A 588 13.04 -9.95 7.69
N ASN A 589 12.61 -9.43 8.83
CA ASN A 589 13.49 -9.05 9.95
C ASN A 589 14.10 -10.28 10.64
N GLU A 590 13.50 -11.46 10.47
CA GLU A 590 13.94 -12.77 10.94
C GLU A 590 15.08 -13.38 10.11
N THR A 591 15.25 -12.94 8.85
CA THR A 591 16.21 -13.61 7.95
C THR A 591 17.67 -13.37 8.36
N PRO A 592 18.56 -14.37 8.24
CA PRO A 592 19.97 -14.22 8.61
C PRO A 592 20.68 -13.06 7.90
N THR A 593 20.30 -12.78 6.64
CA THR A 593 20.81 -11.60 5.93
C THR A 593 20.35 -10.30 6.56
N SER A 594 19.06 -10.13 6.85
CA SER A 594 18.54 -8.88 7.42
C SER A 594 19.13 -8.61 8.80
N ILE A 595 19.17 -9.61 9.69
CA ILE A 595 19.77 -9.48 11.03
C ILE A 595 21.22 -8.98 10.94
N ARG A 596 22.03 -9.60 10.07
CA ARG A 596 23.43 -9.21 9.89
C ARG A 596 23.61 -7.80 9.30
N ARG A 597 22.66 -7.35 8.46
CA ARG A 597 22.75 -6.07 7.73
C ARG A 597 22.23 -4.90 8.57
N GLU A 598 21.08 -5.07 9.21
CA GLU A 598 20.39 -4.01 9.95
C GLU A 598 20.90 -3.88 11.38
N LYS A 599 21.34 -4.99 12.00
CA LYS A 599 21.93 -5.07 13.34
C LYS A 599 21.01 -4.58 14.47
N GLN A 600 20.77 -3.28 14.56
CA GLN A 600 19.97 -2.65 15.61
C GLN A 600 19.21 -1.44 15.05
N PRO A 601 18.07 -1.06 15.65
CA PRO A 601 17.39 0.19 15.31
C PRO A 601 18.29 1.41 15.50
N THR A 602 18.20 2.38 14.60
CA THR A 602 18.95 3.65 14.67
C THR A 602 18.06 4.80 14.22
N VAL A 603 18.26 5.98 14.80
CA VAL A 603 17.66 7.23 14.33
C VAL A 603 18.70 8.08 13.60
N MET A 604 18.29 8.74 12.52
CA MET A 604 19.15 9.68 11.78
C MET A 604 18.76 11.11 12.18
N VAL A 605 19.73 11.86 12.67
CA VAL A 605 19.57 13.25 13.14
C VAL A 605 20.67 14.11 12.54
N HIS A 606 20.39 15.39 12.27
CA HIS A 606 21.40 16.31 11.76
C HIS A 606 22.52 16.51 12.80
N PRO A 607 23.81 16.57 12.41
CA PRO A 607 24.90 16.73 13.38
C PRO A 607 24.80 17.98 14.26
N GLU A 608 24.27 19.08 13.72
CA GLU A 608 24.06 20.31 14.50
C GLU A 608 22.95 20.15 15.53
N ASP A 609 21.87 19.42 15.21
CA ASP A 609 20.78 19.13 16.13
C ASP A 609 21.24 18.21 17.26
N LEU A 610 22.02 17.16 16.94
CA LEU A 610 22.67 16.30 17.93
C LEU A 610 23.54 17.11 18.90
N SER A 611 24.39 17.98 18.35
CA SER A 611 25.24 18.86 19.17
C SER A 611 24.43 19.80 20.05
N ALA A 612 23.28 20.29 19.58
CA ALA A 612 22.41 21.19 20.34
C ALA A 612 21.77 20.52 21.55
N ILE A 613 21.45 19.22 21.45
CA ILE A 613 20.87 18.42 22.54
C ILE A 613 21.92 17.67 23.37
N GLY A 614 23.22 17.86 23.08
CA GLY A 614 24.32 17.23 23.83
C GLY A 614 24.47 15.72 23.59
N VAL A 615 24.02 15.23 22.44
CA VAL A 615 24.12 13.83 22.02
C VAL A 615 25.19 13.69 20.94
N HIS A 616 25.92 12.58 20.96
CA HIS A 616 26.94 12.25 19.97
C HIS A 616 26.53 11.07 19.09
N ASN A 617 27.14 10.99 17.90
CA ASN A 617 26.88 9.87 16.99
C ASN A 617 27.35 8.55 17.61
N GLY A 618 26.41 7.61 17.77
CA GLY A 618 26.65 6.31 18.38
C GLY A 618 26.15 6.18 19.81
N ASP A 619 25.67 7.27 20.42
CA ASP A 619 25.02 7.24 21.72
C ASP A 619 23.69 6.47 21.66
N GLU A 620 23.33 5.85 22.78
CA GLU A 620 22.01 5.26 23.01
C GLU A 620 21.05 6.37 23.47
N VAL A 621 19.87 6.44 22.84
CA VAL A 621 18.88 7.52 23.02
C VAL A 621 17.49 6.99 23.30
#